data_AF-A0AAU8HN32-F1
#
_entry.id   AF-A0AAU8HN32-F1
#
_cell.length_a   1.000
_cell.length_b   1.000
_cell.length_c   1.000
_cell.angle_alpha   90.00
_cell.angle_beta   90.00
_cell.angle_gamma   90.00
#
_symmetry.space_group_name_H-M   'P 1'
#
loop_
_entity.id
_entity.type
_entity.pdbx_description
1 polymer ?
#
loop_
_entity_poly.entity_id
_entity_poly.type
_entity_poly.pdbx_seq_one_letter_code
_entity_poly.pdbx_strand_id
1 'polypeptide(L)'
;MTVRQSIVFNGDLGSGKSTVSVEIAERLGLRRVSVGDLYRQMAQDRQMTALQLNLHAELDQAVDGYVDQLQRDIAASGESLVMDSRLAWHFFTNALKVHMITEPTEAARRVLARPSGPAESYTSLEEARAKLRERSESERNRFILRYGVDKARLRNYDLICDTTRANPAQVISHIVDAYEGRLGADVLRDAPPLLLLDPRRVYPTEDIATLRGLWDSEFVGEVADAGDEALEPLTIGYTGEYFFVVDGHRRLSAAIQSGFPMVPARLVAEVDEPVVGGMSAVDYFAAQVRPSLIHDWEAAHGITLPLPEHALLGGDAVLAGEPGTGA
;
A
#
# COMPACT_ATOMS: atom_id res chain seq x y z
N MET A 1 18.13 -16.80 13.53
CA MET A 1 17.40 -15.93 12.59
C MET A 1 18.31 -15.68 11.41
N THR A 2 17.89 -16.03 10.20
CA THR A 2 18.61 -15.66 8.98
C THR A 2 18.54 -14.15 8.85
N VAL A 3 19.70 -13.48 8.93
CA VAL A 3 19.80 -12.03 8.74
C VAL A 3 19.43 -11.75 7.28
N ARG A 4 18.35 -10.99 7.05
CA ARG A 4 17.94 -10.57 5.71
C ARG A 4 19.06 -9.70 5.12
N GLN A 5 19.60 -10.09 3.97
CA GLN A 5 20.80 -9.43 3.44
C GLN A 5 20.50 -8.13 2.72
N SER A 6 19.37 -8.07 2.03
CA SER A 6 18.99 -6.94 1.17
C SER A 6 17.63 -6.38 1.54
N ILE A 7 17.35 -5.15 1.11
CA ILE A 7 16.03 -4.54 1.18
C ILE A 7 15.58 -4.28 -0.26
N VAL A 8 14.46 -4.84 -0.65
CA VAL A 8 13.90 -4.65 -2.01
C VAL A 8 12.60 -3.87 -1.93
N PHE A 9 12.51 -2.85 -2.76
CA PHE A 9 11.41 -1.90 -2.75
C PHE A 9 10.55 -2.05 -4.01
N ASN A 10 9.30 -2.44 -3.79
CA ASN A 10 8.21 -2.13 -4.71
C ASN A 10 7.40 -0.94 -4.18
N GLY A 11 6.68 -0.24 -5.05
CA GLY A 11 5.80 0.82 -4.58
C GLY A 11 4.96 1.45 -5.67
N ASP A 12 3.81 1.95 -5.23
CA ASP A 12 2.86 2.66 -6.08
C ASP A 12 3.49 3.92 -6.65
N LEU A 13 2.94 4.39 -7.77
CA LEU A 13 3.28 5.70 -8.30
C LEU A 13 2.98 6.77 -7.24
N GLY A 14 3.92 7.69 -7.01
CA GLY A 14 3.73 8.74 -5.98
C GLY A 14 3.94 8.30 -4.53
N SER A 15 4.25 7.02 -4.25
CA SER A 15 4.50 6.52 -2.88
C SER A 15 5.79 7.04 -2.22
N GLY A 16 6.69 7.69 -2.96
CA GLY A 16 7.97 8.17 -2.41
C GLY A 16 9.08 7.12 -2.36
N LYS A 17 8.87 5.94 -2.95
CA LYS A 17 9.85 4.84 -3.03
C LYS A 17 11.28 5.25 -3.33
N SER A 18 11.50 6.04 -4.38
CA SER A 18 12.87 6.37 -4.79
C SER A 18 13.59 7.21 -3.73
N THR A 19 12.91 8.16 -3.09
CA THR A 19 13.46 8.94 -1.97
C THR A 19 13.83 8.03 -0.80
N VAL A 20 12.89 7.18 -0.36
CA VAL A 20 13.12 6.27 0.77
C VAL A 20 14.26 5.29 0.49
N SER A 21 14.34 4.74 -0.74
CA SER A 21 15.41 3.80 -1.11
C SER A 21 16.80 4.44 -1.13
N VAL A 22 16.91 5.72 -1.48
CA VAL A 22 18.19 6.45 -1.46
C VAL A 22 18.64 6.67 -0.02
N GLU A 23 17.77 7.25 0.80
CA GLU A 23 18.08 7.57 2.20
C GLU A 23 18.39 6.33 3.03
N ILE A 24 17.67 5.21 2.81
CA ILE A 24 17.97 3.95 3.51
C ILE A 24 19.33 3.39 3.08
N ALA A 25 19.66 3.45 1.80
CA ALA A 25 20.96 2.98 1.32
C ALA A 25 22.11 3.77 1.95
N GLU A 26 21.96 5.10 2.05
CA GLU A 26 22.92 5.98 2.71
C GLU A 26 23.00 5.70 4.22
N ARG A 27 21.87 5.60 4.90
CA ARG A 27 21.80 5.36 6.35
C ARG A 27 22.40 4.01 6.76
N LEU A 28 22.22 2.97 5.93
CA LEU A 28 22.75 1.62 6.19
C LEU A 28 24.13 1.37 5.56
N GLY A 29 24.66 2.32 4.78
CA GLY A 29 25.92 2.14 4.05
C GLY A 29 25.87 1.03 2.99
N LEU A 30 24.69 0.78 2.40
CA LEU A 30 24.47 -0.26 1.40
C LEU A 30 24.48 0.32 -0.02
N ARG A 31 24.94 -0.48 -0.99
CA ARG A 31 24.83 -0.10 -2.40
C ARG A 31 23.35 -0.02 -2.80
N ARG A 32 22.96 1.03 -3.54
CA ARG A 32 21.62 1.13 -4.16
C ARG A 32 21.70 0.74 -5.63
N VAL A 33 20.78 -0.11 -6.06
CA VAL A 33 20.51 -0.40 -7.48
C VAL A 33 19.08 -0.03 -7.80
N SER A 34 18.86 0.63 -8.93
CA SER A 34 17.54 1.11 -9.34
C SER A 34 17.30 0.80 -10.80
N VAL A 35 16.30 -0.05 -11.06
CA VAL A 35 15.87 -0.38 -12.42
C VAL A 35 15.32 0.87 -13.12
N GLY A 36 14.63 1.74 -12.38
CA GLY A 36 14.14 3.01 -12.93
C GLY A 36 15.25 3.95 -13.38
N ASP A 37 16.37 4.00 -12.66
CA ASP A 37 17.56 4.78 -13.05
C ASP A 37 18.24 4.15 -14.28
N LEU A 38 18.32 2.82 -14.33
CA LEU A 38 18.85 2.10 -15.49
C LEU A 38 18.06 2.41 -16.77
N TYR A 39 16.72 2.31 -16.74
CA TYR A 39 15.89 2.69 -17.89
C TYR A 39 16.07 4.17 -18.27
N ARG A 40 16.20 5.09 -17.31
CA ARG A 40 16.45 6.50 -17.61
C ARG A 40 17.79 6.70 -18.32
N GLN A 41 18.85 6.03 -17.86
CA GLN A 41 20.16 6.09 -18.51
C GLN A 41 20.10 5.53 -19.93
N MET A 42 19.51 4.35 -20.11
CA MET A 42 19.32 3.74 -21.43
C MET A 42 18.52 4.64 -22.38
N ALA A 43 17.56 5.40 -21.85
CA ALA A 43 16.75 6.32 -22.65
C ALA A 43 17.60 7.50 -23.13
N GLN A 44 18.40 8.09 -22.24
CA GLN A 44 19.33 9.17 -22.58
C GLN A 44 20.35 8.72 -23.64
N ASP A 45 20.94 7.54 -23.47
CA ASP A 45 21.92 6.98 -24.41
C ASP A 45 21.32 6.75 -25.81
N ARG A 46 20.00 6.51 -25.87
CA ARG A 46 19.23 6.33 -27.12
C ARG A 46 18.54 7.61 -27.62
N GLN A 47 18.79 8.76 -26.99
CA GLN A 47 18.12 10.04 -27.28
C GLN A 47 16.58 9.97 -27.21
N MET A 48 16.05 9.13 -26.31
CA MET A 48 14.61 8.96 -26.03
C MET A 48 14.26 9.50 -24.64
N THR A 49 12.99 9.84 -24.42
CA THR A 49 12.47 10.08 -23.06
C THR A 49 12.29 8.76 -22.31
N ALA A 50 12.27 8.81 -20.97
CA ALA A 50 12.00 7.63 -20.15
C ALA A 50 10.62 7.00 -20.42
N LEU A 51 9.62 7.82 -20.77
CA LEU A 51 8.30 7.34 -21.17
C LEU A 51 8.36 6.62 -22.52
N GLN A 52 9.04 7.21 -23.51
CA GLN A 52 9.23 6.58 -24.83
C GLN A 52 10.00 5.26 -24.71
N LEU A 53 11.05 5.20 -23.87
CA LEU A 53 11.76 3.95 -23.66
C LEU A 53 10.90 2.92 -22.91
N ASN A 54 10.08 3.30 -21.93
CA ASN A 54 9.15 2.35 -21.29
C ASN A 54 8.16 1.78 -22.31
N LEU A 55 7.55 2.61 -23.15
CA LEU A 55 6.69 2.14 -24.25
C LEU A 55 7.46 1.28 -25.26
N HIS A 56 8.73 1.62 -25.51
CA HIS A 56 9.57 0.84 -26.42
C HIS A 56 9.99 -0.50 -25.81
N ALA A 57 10.27 -0.57 -24.51
CA ALA A 57 10.58 -1.79 -23.79
C ALA A 57 9.37 -2.71 -23.68
N GLU A 58 8.15 -2.16 -23.59
CA GLU A 58 6.91 -2.92 -23.72
C GLU A 58 6.79 -3.63 -25.09
N LEU A 59 7.44 -3.10 -26.13
CA LEU A 59 7.48 -3.67 -27.48
C LEU A 59 8.76 -4.48 -27.75
N ASP A 60 9.85 -4.22 -27.02
CA ASP A 60 11.17 -4.82 -27.19
C ASP A 60 11.48 -5.80 -26.03
N GLN A 61 11.09 -7.05 -26.24
CA GLN A 61 11.29 -8.15 -25.28
C GLN A 61 12.76 -8.34 -24.86
N ALA A 62 13.72 -7.88 -25.68
CA ALA A 62 15.14 -8.03 -25.37
C ALA A 62 15.59 -7.11 -24.23
N VAL A 63 15.05 -5.89 -24.15
CA VAL A 63 15.36 -4.93 -23.07
C VAL A 63 14.83 -5.46 -21.74
N ASP A 64 13.57 -5.92 -21.71
CA ASP A 64 12.98 -6.50 -20.50
C ASP A 64 13.71 -7.77 -20.07
N GLY A 65 14.05 -8.67 -21.01
CA GLY A 65 14.80 -9.89 -20.69
C GLY A 65 16.18 -9.60 -20.10
N TYR A 66 16.88 -8.58 -20.59
CA TYR A 66 18.16 -8.15 -20.03
C TYR A 66 18.01 -7.62 -18.61
N VAL A 67 17.02 -6.76 -18.35
CA VAL A 67 16.75 -6.20 -17.02
C VAL A 67 16.34 -7.29 -16.03
N ASP A 68 15.54 -8.26 -16.47
CA ASP A 68 15.18 -9.43 -15.66
C ASP A 68 16.41 -10.25 -15.30
N GLN A 69 17.28 -10.53 -16.26
CA GLN A 69 18.51 -11.30 -16.02
C GLN A 69 19.45 -10.58 -15.06
N LEU A 70 19.64 -9.26 -15.24
CA LEU A 70 20.44 -8.45 -14.34
C LEU A 70 19.93 -8.53 -12.89
N GLN A 71 18.61 -8.47 -12.69
CA GLN A 71 18.02 -8.59 -11.35
C GLN A 71 18.24 -9.98 -10.74
N ARG A 72 18.13 -11.05 -11.53
CA ARG A 72 18.43 -12.41 -11.08
C ARG A 72 19.89 -12.58 -10.71
N ASP A 73 20.80 -12.04 -11.50
CA ASP A 73 22.24 -12.14 -11.26
C ASP A 73 22.62 -11.40 -9.96
N ILE A 74 22.05 -10.21 -9.74
CA ILE A 74 22.23 -9.46 -8.48
C ILE A 74 21.62 -10.22 -7.30
N ALA A 75 20.42 -10.80 -7.45
CA ALA A 75 19.81 -11.60 -6.38
C ALA A 75 20.65 -12.85 -6.05
N ALA A 76 21.24 -13.49 -7.06
CA ALA A 76 22.06 -14.69 -6.93
C ALA A 76 23.47 -14.41 -6.38
N SER A 77 23.97 -13.17 -6.47
CA SER A 77 25.30 -12.82 -5.97
C SER A 77 25.41 -12.91 -4.45
N GLY A 78 24.27 -12.85 -3.73
CA GLY A 78 24.22 -12.82 -2.27
C GLY A 78 24.73 -11.51 -1.65
N GLU A 79 24.92 -10.47 -2.48
CA GLU A 79 25.30 -9.14 -2.02
C GLU A 79 24.17 -8.50 -1.18
N SER A 80 24.57 -7.83 -0.10
CA SER A 80 23.69 -6.95 0.67
C SER A 80 23.54 -5.59 -0.01
N LEU A 81 22.33 -5.28 -0.48
CA LEU A 81 22.04 -4.04 -1.19
C LEU A 81 20.60 -3.57 -1.01
N VAL A 82 20.35 -2.32 -1.41
CA VAL A 82 19.02 -1.75 -1.57
C VAL A 82 18.61 -1.80 -3.03
N MET A 83 17.54 -2.52 -3.35
CA MET A 83 17.04 -2.69 -4.71
C MET A 83 15.74 -1.92 -4.92
N ASP A 84 15.77 -0.90 -5.75
CA ASP A 84 14.58 -0.17 -6.21
C ASP A 84 14.09 -0.76 -7.55
N SER A 85 13.09 -1.65 -7.48
CA SER A 85 12.48 -2.25 -8.66
C SER A 85 11.09 -2.80 -8.37
N ARG A 86 10.19 -2.58 -9.33
CA ARG A 86 8.79 -3.03 -9.24
C ARG A 86 8.60 -4.55 -9.24
N LEU A 87 9.65 -5.30 -9.57
CA LEU A 87 9.62 -6.77 -9.62
C LEU A 87 10.73 -7.45 -8.79
N ALA A 88 11.59 -6.68 -8.10
CA ALA A 88 12.69 -7.28 -7.34
C ALA A 88 12.20 -8.26 -6.25
N TRP A 89 11.05 -8.00 -5.64
CA TRP A 89 10.42 -8.90 -4.66
C TRP A 89 10.17 -10.33 -5.20
N HIS A 90 10.05 -10.49 -6.52
CA HIS A 90 9.86 -11.79 -7.17
C HIS A 90 11.19 -12.55 -7.32
N PHE A 91 12.30 -11.85 -7.57
CA PHE A 91 13.61 -12.47 -7.80
C PHE A 91 14.43 -12.65 -6.52
N PHE A 92 14.26 -11.76 -5.54
CA PHE A 92 15.02 -11.80 -4.29
C PHE A 92 14.31 -12.69 -3.26
N THR A 93 14.94 -13.79 -2.88
CA THR A 93 14.41 -14.74 -1.88
C THR A 93 14.88 -14.42 -0.46
N ASN A 94 16.06 -13.83 -0.29
CA ASN A 94 16.65 -13.49 1.01
C ASN A 94 16.76 -11.97 1.23
N ALA A 95 15.62 -11.28 1.19
CA ALA A 95 15.53 -9.84 1.38
C ALA A 95 14.30 -9.46 2.20
N LEU A 96 14.33 -8.27 2.81
CA LEU A 96 13.13 -7.60 3.29
C LEU A 96 12.40 -7.00 2.08
N LYS A 97 11.24 -7.56 1.73
CA LYS A 97 10.40 -7.10 0.62
C LYS A 97 9.44 -6.03 1.12
N VAL A 98 9.73 -4.77 0.78
CA VAL A 98 8.92 -3.61 1.17
C VAL A 98 8.04 -3.19 0.00
N HIS A 99 6.74 -3.04 0.25
CA HIS A 99 5.81 -2.44 -0.68
C HIS A 99 5.28 -1.11 -0.13
N MET A 100 5.63 -0.03 -0.79
CA MET A 100 5.18 1.31 -0.41
C MET A 100 3.90 1.66 -1.15
N ILE A 101 2.83 1.90 -0.40
CA ILE A 101 1.53 2.28 -0.94
C ILE A 101 1.20 3.72 -0.58
N THR A 102 0.23 4.30 -1.27
CA THR A 102 -0.32 5.62 -0.95
C THR A 102 -1.74 5.71 -1.46
N GLU A 103 -2.56 6.56 -0.85
CA GLU A 103 -3.89 6.85 -1.36
C GLU A 103 -3.80 7.47 -2.78
N PRO A 104 -4.67 7.08 -3.73
CA PRO A 104 -4.59 7.51 -5.12
C PRO A 104 -4.63 9.03 -5.36
N THR A 105 -5.39 9.77 -4.56
CA THR A 105 -5.48 11.24 -4.63
C THR A 105 -4.19 11.89 -4.15
N GLU A 106 -3.58 11.39 -3.07
CA GLU A 106 -2.25 11.82 -2.61
C GLU A 106 -1.16 11.49 -3.62
N ALA A 107 -1.21 10.30 -4.24
CA ALA A 107 -0.32 9.93 -5.33
C ALA A 107 -0.37 10.95 -6.48
N ALA A 108 -1.59 11.26 -6.93
CA ALA A 108 -1.85 12.23 -7.98
C ALA A 108 -1.33 13.62 -7.60
N ARG A 109 -1.58 14.07 -6.37
CA ARG A 109 -1.08 15.36 -5.86
C ARG A 109 0.45 15.43 -5.86
N ARG A 110 1.12 14.38 -5.39
CA ARG A 110 2.59 14.30 -5.35
C ARG A 110 3.22 14.29 -6.75
N VAL A 111 2.59 13.60 -7.69
CA VAL A 111 3.04 13.56 -9.08
C VAL A 111 2.85 14.93 -9.75
N LEU A 112 1.71 15.59 -9.54
CA LEU A 112 1.43 16.95 -10.02
C LEU A 112 2.40 18.00 -9.47
N ALA A 113 2.79 17.87 -8.21
CA ALA A 113 3.72 18.80 -7.57
C ALA A 113 5.19 18.60 -8.02
N ARG A 114 5.49 17.49 -8.70
CA ARG A 114 6.84 17.23 -9.19
C ARG A 114 7.14 18.16 -10.38
N PRO A 115 8.32 18.77 -10.47
CA PRO A 115 8.68 19.55 -11.65
C PRO A 115 8.64 18.65 -12.89
N SER A 116 7.62 18.81 -13.73
CA SER A 116 7.46 18.00 -14.94
C SER A 116 8.63 18.25 -15.90
N GLY A 117 9.29 17.18 -16.36
CA GLY A 117 9.92 17.23 -17.68
C GLY A 117 8.82 17.37 -18.77
N PRO A 118 9.15 17.78 -20.00
CA PRO A 118 8.18 18.11 -21.05
C PRO A 118 7.23 16.97 -21.50
N ALA A 119 7.32 15.77 -20.93
CA ALA A 119 6.57 14.58 -21.34
C ALA A 119 5.36 14.24 -20.44
N GLU A 120 5.21 14.84 -19.26
CA GLU A 120 4.14 14.51 -18.30
C GLU A 120 3.57 15.80 -17.67
N SER A 121 2.78 16.56 -18.43
CA SER A 121 1.89 17.57 -17.82
C SER A 121 0.51 16.96 -17.62
N TYR A 122 0.02 17.04 -16.38
CA TYR A 122 -1.36 16.71 -16.05
C TYR A 122 -2.10 18.03 -15.86
N THR A 123 -3.32 18.13 -16.39
CA THR A 123 -4.11 19.36 -16.35
C THR A 123 -5.01 19.46 -15.11
N SER A 124 -5.24 18.33 -14.43
CA SER A 124 -6.05 18.27 -13.20
C SER A 124 -5.66 17.09 -12.30
N LEU A 125 -6.10 17.15 -11.04
CA LEU A 125 -5.96 16.07 -10.06
C LEU A 125 -6.68 14.78 -10.50
N GLU A 126 -7.88 14.93 -11.06
CA GLU A 126 -8.67 13.79 -11.57
C GLU A 126 -7.99 13.12 -12.77
N GLU A 127 -7.48 13.90 -13.71
CA GLU A 127 -6.73 13.35 -14.85
C GLU A 127 -5.46 12.62 -14.38
N ALA A 128 -4.72 13.21 -13.43
CA ALA A 128 -3.55 12.57 -12.86
C ALA A 128 -3.91 11.25 -12.18
N ARG A 129 -4.96 11.23 -11.35
CA ARG A 129 -5.45 10.03 -10.67
C ARG A 129 -5.84 8.93 -11.67
N ALA A 130 -6.61 9.26 -12.71
CA ALA A 130 -7.04 8.32 -13.73
C ALA A 130 -5.85 7.72 -14.52
N LYS A 131 -4.91 8.56 -14.99
CA LYS A 131 -3.73 8.11 -15.72
C LYS A 131 -2.79 7.25 -14.87
N LEU A 132 -2.63 7.59 -13.58
CA LEU A 132 -1.82 6.78 -12.66
C LEU A 132 -2.46 5.41 -12.43
N ARG A 133 -3.80 5.34 -12.31
CA ARG A 133 -4.54 4.09 -12.20
C ARG A 133 -4.36 3.23 -13.44
N GLU A 134 -4.61 3.78 -14.63
CA GLU A 134 -4.43 3.09 -15.92
C GLU A 134 -3.02 2.52 -16.06
N ARG A 135 -1.99 3.33 -15.74
CA ARG A 135 -0.60 2.88 -15.75
C ARG A 135 -0.33 1.74 -14.75
N SER A 136 -0.93 1.80 -13.57
CA SER A 136 -0.77 0.76 -12.55
C SER A 136 -1.43 -0.55 -12.98
N GLU A 137 -2.62 -0.48 -13.56
CA GLU A 137 -3.39 -1.63 -14.06
C GLU A 137 -2.70 -2.29 -15.27
N SER A 138 -2.24 -1.49 -16.24
CA SER A 138 -1.45 -1.98 -17.38
C SER A 138 -0.21 -2.76 -16.92
N GLU A 139 0.52 -2.23 -15.93
CA GLU A 139 1.66 -2.94 -15.34
C GLU A 139 1.26 -4.22 -14.62
N ARG A 140 0.17 -4.20 -13.84
CA ARG A 140 -0.33 -5.40 -13.14
C ARG A 140 -0.64 -6.50 -14.15
N ASN A 141 -1.36 -6.16 -15.23
CA ASN A 141 -1.69 -7.10 -16.29
C ASN A 141 -0.45 -7.67 -16.96
N ARG A 142 0.56 -6.84 -17.23
CA ARG A 142 1.85 -7.30 -17.77
C ARG A 142 2.52 -8.31 -16.83
N PHE A 143 2.53 -8.06 -15.52
CA PHE A 143 3.16 -8.99 -14.57
C PHE A 143 2.43 -10.32 -14.45
N ILE A 144 1.09 -10.28 -14.48
CA ILE A 144 0.27 -11.50 -14.50
C ILE A 144 0.55 -12.31 -15.77
N LEU A 145 0.51 -11.67 -16.94
CA LEU A 145 0.70 -12.36 -18.23
C LEU A 145 2.12 -12.94 -18.39
N ARG A 146 3.14 -12.21 -17.94
CA ARG A 146 4.54 -12.57 -18.18
C ARG A 146 5.16 -13.45 -17.10
N TYR A 147 4.77 -13.25 -15.83
CA TYR A 147 5.38 -13.94 -14.69
C TYR A 147 4.39 -14.78 -13.89
N GLY A 148 3.08 -14.69 -14.17
CA GLY A 148 2.06 -15.38 -13.39
C GLY A 148 1.91 -14.83 -11.97
N VAL A 149 2.39 -13.60 -11.72
CA VAL A 149 2.35 -12.98 -10.39
C VAL A 149 1.57 -11.67 -10.41
N ASP A 150 0.86 -11.41 -9.32
CA ASP A 150 0.05 -10.22 -9.15
C ASP A 150 0.67 -9.29 -8.11
N LYS A 151 1.14 -8.11 -8.55
CA LYS A 151 1.75 -7.12 -7.65
C LYS A 151 0.81 -6.60 -6.57
N ALA A 152 -0.52 -6.73 -6.75
CA ALA A 152 -1.53 -6.27 -5.80
C ALA A 152 -1.73 -7.24 -4.62
N ARG A 153 -1.21 -8.48 -4.69
CA ARG A 153 -1.26 -9.42 -3.56
C ARG A 153 -0.26 -9.00 -2.50
N LEU A 154 -0.75 -8.64 -1.32
CA LEU A 154 0.08 -8.15 -0.21
C LEU A 154 0.99 -9.24 0.34
N ARG A 155 0.57 -10.51 0.25
CA ARG A 155 1.37 -11.68 0.66
C ARG A 155 2.65 -11.90 -0.15
N ASN A 156 2.85 -11.17 -1.23
CA ASN A 156 4.12 -11.18 -1.96
C ASN A 156 5.26 -10.43 -1.22
N TYR A 157 4.92 -9.65 -0.20
CA TYR A 157 5.82 -8.76 0.51
C TYR A 157 5.92 -9.13 1.99
N ASP A 158 6.97 -8.64 2.63
CA ASP A 158 7.17 -8.78 4.08
C ASP A 158 6.62 -7.58 4.84
N LEU A 159 6.70 -6.38 4.25
CA LEU A 159 6.31 -5.13 4.89
C LEU A 159 5.53 -4.27 3.90
N ILE A 160 4.34 -3.83 4.30
CA ILE A 160 3.55 -2.83 3.57
C ILE A 160 3.66 -1.51 4.34
N CYS A 161 4.08 -0.44 3.66
CA CYS A 161 4.20 0.89 4.25
C CYS A 161 3.26 1.86 3.54
N ASP A 162 2.24 2.31 4.27
CA ASP A 162 1.34 3.34 3.81
C ASP A 162 1.95 4.73 4.05
N THR A 163 2.30 5.36 2.94
CA THR A 163 2.97 6.65 2.97
C THR A 163 2.01 7.83 2.87
N THR A 164 0.69 7.61 2.90
CA THR A 164 -0.32 8.66 2.59
C THR A 164 -0.10 9.94 3.39
N ARG A 165 -0.09 9.84 4.73
CA ARG A 165 0.19 10.97 5.65
C ARG A 165 1.54 10.88 6.35
N ALA A 166 2.20 9.73 6.32
CA ALA A 166 3.49 9.54 6.96
C ALA A 166 4.58 10.41 6.29
N ASN A 167 5.42 11.03 7.12
CA ASN A 167 6.58 11.75 6.58
C ASN A 167 7.70 10.77 6.18
N PRO A 168 8.60 11.14 5.25
CA PRO A 168 9.65 10.23 4.79
C PRO A 168 10.56 9.71 5.91
N ALA A 169 10.92 10.55 6.89
CA ALA A 169 11.83 10.17 7.96
C ALA A 169 11.23 9.08 8.87
N GLN A 170 9.93 9.15 9.17
CA GLN A 170 9.21 8.10 9.91
C GLN A 170 9.18 6.79 9.12
N VAL A 171 8.83 6.86 7.84
CA VAL A 171 8.80 5.67 6.96
C VAL A 171 10.18 5.01 6.91
N ILE A 172 11.25 5.81 6.76
CA ILE A 172 12.64 5.35 6.76
C ILE A 172 12.98 4.68 8.09
N SER A 173 12.63 5.30 9.24
CA SER A 173 12.90 4.70 10.54
C SER A 173 12.22 3.34 10.68
N HIS A 174 10.90 3.27 10.45
CA HIS A 174 10.17 2.02 10.61
C HIS A 174 10.68 0.90 9.70
N ILE A 175 11.08 1.19 8.46
CA ILE A 175 11.67 0.18 7.58
C ILE A 175 13.02 -0.31 8.12
N VAL A 176 13.86 0.60 8.64
CA VAL A 176 15.12 0.24 9.28
C VAL A 176 14.88 -0.56 10.55
N ASP A 177 13.92 -0.16 11.39
CA ASP A 177 13.56 -0.87 12.61
C ASP A 177 12.99 -2.27 12.31
N ALA A 178 12.18 -2.42 11.26
CA ALA A 178 11.72 -3.71 10.77
C ALA A 178 12.86 -4.57 10.21
N TYR A 179 13.80 -3.96 9.47
CA TYR A 179 14.98 -4.63 8.94
C TYR A 179 15.91 -5.16 10.04
N GLU A 180 16.10 -4.36 11.09
CA GLU A 180 16.96 -4.69 12.24
C GLU A 180 16.23 -5.51 13.32
N GLY A 181 14.96 -5.85 13.09
CA GLY A 181 14.17 -6.71 13.98
C GLY A 181 13.69 -6.04 15.26
N ARG A 182 13.66 -4.70 15.30
CA ARG A 182 13.10 -3.90 16.40
C ARG A 182 11.60 -3.66 16.26
N LEU A 183 11.05 -3.73 15.04
CA LEU A 183 9.62 -3.52 14.77
C LEU A 183 8.99 -4.78 14.17
N GLY A 184 7.90 -5.24 14.78
CA GLY A 184 7.05 -6.34 14.27
C GLY A 184 7.79 -7.64 13.95
N ALA A 185 8.86 -7.95 14.69
CA ALA A 185 9.71 -9.11 14.44
C ALA A 185 8.98 -10.46 14.56
N ASP A 186 7.94 -10.51 15.38
CA ASP A 186 7.00 -11.62 15.48
C ASP A 186 6.15 -11.76 14.21
N VAL A 187 5.54 -10.66 13.74
CA VAL A 187 4.73 -10.67 12.51
C VAL A 187 5.55 -11.07 11.30
N LEU A 188 6.71 -10.45 11.13
CA LEU A 188 7.62 -10.69 10.00
C LEU A 188 8.15 -12.13 9.96
N ARG A 189 8.22 -12.80 11.11
CA ARG A 189 8.67 -14.19 11.22
C ARG A 189 7.53 -15.18 11.06
N ASP A 190 6.38 -14.92 11.68
CA ASP A 190 5.34 -15.92 11.86
C ASP A 190 4.25 -15.81 10.78
N ALA A 191 3.90 -14.60 10.33
CA ALA A 191 2.82 -14.37 9.37
C ALA A 191 2.96 -13.02 8.61
N PRO A 192 3.97 -12.86 7.74
CA PRO A 192 4.06 -11.67 6.90
C PRO A 192 2.84 -11.53 5.96
N PRO A 193 2.51 -10.29 5.55
CA PRO A 193 3.23 -9.06 5.81
C PRO A 193 2.89 -8.39 7.16
N LEU A 194 3.86 -7.67 7.72
CA LEU A 194 3.58 -6.56 8.65
C LEU A 194 3.01 -5.40 7.83
N LEU A 195 1.90 -4.83 8.29
CA LEU A 195 1.31 -3.65 7.68
C LEU A 195 1.55 -2.44 8.59
N LEU A 196 2.02 -1.34 8.02
CA LEU A 196 2.06 -0.02 8.65
C LEU A 196 1.11 0.88 7.86
N LEU A 197 -0.13 0.99 8.33
CA LEU A 197 -1.23 1.60 7.57
C LEU A 197 -1.56 3.00 8.06
N ASP A 198 -1.97 3.89 7.16
CA ASP A 198 -2.60 5.12 7.59
C ASP A 198 -3.95 4.77 8.23
N PRO A 199 -4.17 5.04 9.53
CA PRO A 199 -5.40 4.64 10.20
C PRO A 199 -6.65 5.30 9.58
N ARG A 200 -6.51 6.44 8.89
CA ARG A 200 -7.62 7.13 8.21
C ARG A 200 -8.00 6.48 6.87
N ARG A 201 -7.31 5.42 6.45
CA ARG A 201 -7.63 4.60 5.26
C ARG A 201 -8.21 3.24 5.60
N VAL A 202 -8.34 2.93 6.88
CA VAL A 202 -8.87 1.64 7.36
C VAL A 202 -10.37 1.76 7.57
N TYR A 203 -11.15 0.92 6.88
CA TYR A 203 -12.60 0.89 6.98
C TYR A 203 -13.03 0.15 8.25
N PRO A 204 -13.96 0.73 9.02
CA PRO A 204 -14.53 0.07 10.18
C PRO A 204 -15.49 -1.06 9.77
N THR A 205 -15.60 -2.07 10.63
CA THR A 205 -16.58 -3.16 10.48
C THR A 205 -17.53 -3.28 11.68
N GLU A 206 -17.38 -2.39 12.67
CA GLU A 206 -18.25 -2.28 13.85
C GLU A 206 -18.73 -0.85 14.01
N ASP A 207 -19.94 -0.70 14.55
CA ASP A 207 -20.55 0.60 14.81
C ASP A 207 -19.77 1.35 15.89
N ILE A 208 -19.47 2.61 15.63
CA ILE A 208 -18.76 3.48 16.57
C ILE A 208 -19.46 3.51 17.94
N ALA A 209 -20.80 3.51 17.98
CA ALA A 209 -21.57 3.53 19.21
C ALA A 209 -21.39 2.27 20.08
N THR A 210 -20.94 1.15 19.50
CA THR A 210 -20.68 -0.09 20.25
C THR A 210 -19.36 -0.06 21.01
N LEU A 211 -18.43 0.82 20.61
CA LEU A 211 -17.14 0.97 21.24
C LEU A 211 -17.27 1.79 22.54
N ARG A 212 -17.54 1.09 23.64
CA ARG A 212 -17.61 1.71 24.98
C ARG A 212 -16.30 2.44 25.31
N GLY A 213 -16.40 3.61 25.95
CA GLY A 213 -15.22 4.37 26.37
C GLY A 213 -14.35 4.84 25.20
N LEU A 214 -14.96 5.13 24.06
CA LEU A 214 -14.30 5.70 22.87
C LEU A 214 -13.60 7.03 23.14
N TRP A 215 -14.24 7.83 23.99
CA TRP A 215 -13.78 9.13 24.45
C TRP A 215 -13.15 9.03 25.83
N ASP A 216 -12.79 7.82 26.26
CA ASP A 216 -12.06 7.64 27.50
C ASP A 216 -10.66 8.24 27.32
N SER A 217 -10.49 9.42 27.88
CA SER A 217 -9.24 10.18 27.78
C SER A 217 -8.05 9.43 28.34
N GLU A 218 -8.27 8.49 29.28
CA GLU A 218 -7.20 7.67 29.85
C GLU A 218 -6.67 6.70 28.79
N PHE A 219 -7.54 5.90 28.16
CA PHE A 219 -7.14 4.96 27.11
C PHE A 219 -6.53 5.65 25.88
N VAL A 220 -7.10 6.78 25.44
CA VAL A 220 -6.55 7.56 24.33
C VAL A 220 -5.18 8.14 24.71
N GLY A 221 -5.03 8.61 25.95
CA GLY A 221 -3.76 9.06 26.50
C GLY A 221 -2.71 7.96 26.55
N GLU A 222 -3.06 6.77 27.04
CA GLU A 222 -2.17 5.60 27.05
C GLU A 222 -1.69 5.22 25.64
N VAL A 223 -2.59 5.23 24.66
CA VAL A 223 -2.24 4.98 23.25
C VAL A 223 -1.32 6.06 22.71
N ALA A 224 -1.61 7.34 22.99
CA ALA A 224 -0.78 8.47 22.57
C ALA A 224 0.64 8.38 23.16
N ASP A 225 0.74 8.05 24.46
CA ASP A 225 2.01 7.94 25.20
C ASP A 225 2.83 6.73 24.76
N ALA A 226 2.18 5.61 24.40
CA ALA A 226 2.84 4.42 23.90
C ALA A 226 3.53 4.65 22.53
N GLY A 227 2.95 5.53 21.70
CA GLY A 227 3.40 5.74 20.32
C GLY A 227 2.93 4.64 19.36
N ASP A 228 3.14 4.85 18.07
CA ASP A 228 2.69 3.93 17.02
C ASP A 228 3.46 2.61 16.97
N GLU A 229 4.74 2.60 17.35
CA GLU A 229 5.56 1.38 17.39
C GLU A 229 5.19 0.40 18.52
N ALA A 230 4.61 0.89 19.62
CA ALA A 230 4.25 0.07 20.79
C ALA A 230 2.80 -0.42 20.77
N LEU A 231 1.99 0.04 19.80
CA LEU A 231 0.62 -0.41 19.64
C LEU A 231 0.57 -1.90 19.29
N GLU A 232 -0.25 -2.65 20.02
CA GLU A 232 -0.60 -4.00 19.60
C GLU A 232 -1.21 -3.95 18.18
N PRO A 233 -0.68 -4.75 17.22
CA PRO A 233 -1.11 -4.68 15.84
C PRO A 233 -2.62 -4.90 15.67
N LEU A 234 -3.25 -4.09 14.82
CA LEU A 234 -4.63 -4.32 14.39
C LEU A 234 -4.74 -5.62 13.58
N THR A 235 -5.93 -6.20 13.58
CA THR A 235 -6.24 -7.34 12.71
C THR A 235 -6.95 -6.81 11.47
N ILE A 236 -6.32 -6.92 10.29
CA ILE A 236 -6.78 -6.26 9.06
C ILE A 236 -7.07 -7.30 7.98
N GLY A 237 -8.22 -7.13 7.32
CA GLY A 237 -8.51 -7.75 6.02
C GLY A 237 -8.23 -6.78 4.88
N TYR A 238 -8.00 -7.33 3.68
CA TYR A 238 -7.72 -6.55 2.47
C TYR A 238 -8.52 -7.06 1.27
N THR A 239 -9.17 -6.15 0.54
CA THR A 239 -9.88 -6.51 -0.70
C THR A 239 -9.89 -5.34 -1.69
N GLY A 240 -9.61 -5.62 -2.97
CA GLY A 240 -9.48 -4.60 -4.01
C GLY A 240 -8.38 -3.60 -3.66
N GLU A 241 -8.76 -2.41 -3.18
CA GLU A 241 -7.87 -1.36 -2.69
C GLU A 241 -8.14 -0.95 -1.23
N TYR A 242 -9.03 -1.69 -0.55
CA TYR A 242 -9.58 -1.35 0.75
C TYR A 242 -8.97 -2.21 1.87
N PHE A 243 -8.48 -1.54 2.91
CA PHE A 243 -8.12 -2.17 4.18
C PHE A 243 -9.30 -2.04 5.14
N PHE A 244 -9.66 -3.11 5.84
CA PHE A 244 -10.72 -3.06 6.84
C PHE A 244 -10.30 -3.73 8.13
N VAL A 245 -10.70 -3.14 9.26
CA VAL A 245 -10.41 -3.70 10.58
C VAL A 245 -11.37 -4.83 10.89
N VAL A 246 -10.81 -5.97 11.28
CA VAL A 246 -11.55 -7.15 11.78
C VAL A 246 -11.56 -7.16 13.31
N ASP A 247 -10.44 -6.75 13.92
CA ASP A 247 -10.31 -6.56 15.36
C ASP A 247 -9.33 -5.41 15.67
N GLY A 248 -9.60 -4.72 16.78
CA GLY A 248 -8.82 -3.57 17.24
C GLY A 248 -9.47 -2.21 16.97
N HIS A 249 -10.79 -2.13 16.76
CA HIS A 249 -11.50 -0.88 16.44
C HIS A 249 -11.30 0.23 17.48
N ARG A 250 -11.22 -0.10 18.78
CA ARG A 250 -10.89 0.89 19.83
C ARG A 250 -9.48 1.47 19.64
N ARG A 251 -8.49 0.63 19.30
CA ARG A 251 -7.12 1.07 18.99
C ARG A 251 -7.06 1.89 17.71
N LEU A 252 -7.79 1.48 16.68
CA LEU A 252 -7.91 2.24 15.44
C LEU A 252 -8.48 3.64 15.71
N SER A 253 -9.59 3.72 16.44
CA SER A 253 -10.19 5.00 16.82
C SER A 253 -9.22 5.87 17.64
N ALA A 254 -8.59 5.31 18.67
CA ALA A 254 -7.62 6.04 19.48
C ALA A 254 -6.45 6.55 18.64
N ALA A 255 -5.93 5.75 17.70
CA ALA A 255 -4.86 6.17 16.80
C ALA A 255 -5.28 7.31 15.85
N ILE A 256 -6.53 7.30 15.37
CA ILE A 256 -7.08 8.41 14.57
C ILE A 256 -7.19 9.68 15.43
N GLN A 257 -7.71 9.57 16.65
CA GLN A 257 -7.86 10.69 17.59
C GLN A 257 -6.50 11.29 17.98
N SER A 258 -5.50 10.44 18.22
CA SER A 258 -4.12 10.83 18.54
C SER A 258 -3.32 11.30 17.32
N GLY A 259 -3.92 11.29 16.13
CA GLY A 259 -3.31 11.80 14.91
C GLY A 259 -2.17 10.95 14.36
N PHE A 260 -2.09 9.67 14.73
CA PHE A 260 -1.01 8.78 14.31
C PHE A 260 -0.96 8.70 12.78
N PRO A 261 0.24 8.84 12.17
CA PRO A 261 0.38 8.77 10.71
C PRO A 261 0.33 7.32 10.23
N MET A 262 0.70 6.36 11.07
CA MET A 262 0.69 4.93 10.79
C MET A 262 0.23 4.15 12.02
N VAL A 263 -0.34 2.96 11.79
CA VAL A 263 -0.64 1.96 12.81
C VAL A 263 -0.14 0.59 12.37
N PRO A 264 0.48 -0.19 13.27
CA PRO A 264 0.88 -1.55 12.96
C PRO A 264 -0.35 -2.45 12.83
N ALA A 265 -0.29 -3.39 11.89
CA ALA A 265 -1.35 -4.35 11.68
C ALA A 265 -0.84 -5.66 11.08
N ARG A 266 -1.64 -6.71 11.28
CA ARG A 266 -1.44 -8.05 10.73
C ARG A 266 -2.52 -8.34 9.70
N LEU A 267 -2.12 -8.86 8.55
CA LEU A 267 -3.05 -9.30 7.52
C LEU A 267 -3.64 -10.67 7.88
N VAL A 268 -4.96 -10.75 8.08
CA VAL A 268 -5.63 -12.05 8.31
C VAL A 268 -6.15 -12.69 7.05
N ALA A 269 -6.60 -11.90 6.09
CA ALA A 269 -7.17 -12.40 4.84
C ALA A 269 -7.03 -11.35 3.74
N GLU A 270 -6.70 -11.80 2.53
CA GLU A 270 -6.81 -10.99 1.32
C GLU A 270 -7.67 -11.65 0.24
N VAL A 271 -8.52 -10.84 -0.41
CA VAL A 271 -9.35 -11.25 -1.55
C VAL A 271 -10.26 -12.44 -1.22
N ASP A 272 -9.99 -13.63 -1.77
CA ASP A 272 -10.82 -14.83 -1.61
C ASP A 272 -10.51 -15.61 -0.32
N GLU A 273 -9.50 -15.19 0.43
CA GLU A 273 -9.12 -15.86 1.68
C GLU A 273 -10.18 -15.67 2.76
N PRO A 274 -10.43 -16.71 3.58
CA PRO A 274 -11.44 -16.64 4.61
C PRO A 274 -10.99 -15.75 5.78
N VAL A 275 -11.90 -14.89 6.24
CA VAL A 275 -11.81 -14.16 7.51
C VAL A 275 -12.42 -15.02 8.64
N VAL A 276 -13.09 -14.40 9.62
CA VAL A 276 -13.84 -15.06 10.69
C VAL A 276 -15.12 -15.68 10.13
N GLY A 277 -15.45 -16.91 10.55
CA GLY A 277 -16.70 -17.58 10.16
C GLY A 277 -16.72 -18.14 8.74
N GLY A 278 -15.58 -18.16 8.04
CA GLY A 278 -15.42 -18.80 6.72
C GLY A 278 -15.85 -17.96 5.51
N MET A 279 -16.31 -16.72 5.72
CA MET A 279 -16.56 -15.76 4.62
C MET A 279 -15.25 -15.28 4.02
N SER A 280 -15.19 -15.10 2.70
CA SER A 280 -14.02 -14.48 2.05
C SER A 280 -13.83 -13.03 2.52
N ALA A 281 -12.63 -12.47 2.36
CA ALA A 281 -12.38 -11.05 2.68
C ALA A 281 -13.28 -10.11 1.86
N VAL A 282 -13.54 -10.46 0.60
CA VAL A 282 -14.49 -9.74 -0.27
C VAL A 282 -15.91 -9.75 0.34
N ASP A 283 -16.43 -10.94 0.66
CA ASP A 283 -17.80 -11.09 1.16
C ASP A 283 -17.96 -10.48 2.54
N TYR A 284 -16.96 -10.64 3.41
CA TYR A 284 -16.97 -10.05 4.75
C TYR A 284 -16.98 -8.53 4.68
N PHE A 285 -16.13 -7.94 3.84
CA PHE A 285 -16.10 -6.49 3.63
C PHE A 285 -17.44 -5.97 3.10
N ALA A 286 -18.00 -6.62 2.07
CA ALA A 286 -19.27 -6.23 1.48
C ALA A 286 -20.43 -6.31 2.49
N ALA A 287 -20.43 -7.32 3.37
CA ALA A 287 -21.46 -7.51 4.37
C ALA A 287 -21.36 -6.52 5.55
N GLN A 288 -20.15 -6.23 6.03
CA GLN A 288 -19.97 -5.42 7.24
C GLN A 288 -19.84 -3.92 6.96
N VAL A 289 -19.16 -3.54 5.88
CA VAL A 289 -18.85 -2.14 5.58
C VAL A 289 -20.00 -1.50 4.80
N ARG A 290 -20.90 -0.85 5.55
CA ARG A 290 -22.12 -0.21 5.05
C ARG A 290 -21.96 1.33 5.02
N PRO A 291 -22.67 2.06 4.14
CA PRO A 291 -22.60 3.52 4.08
C PRO A 291 -22.83 4.21 5.42
N SER A 292 -23.85 3.79 6.19
CA SER A 292 -24.15 4.38 7.49
C SER A 292 -22.98 4.25 8.47
N LEU A 293 -22.35 3.07 8.50
CA LEU A 293 -21.20 2.79 9.33
C LEU A 293 -20.02 3.70 9.00
N ILE A 294 -19.75 3.89 7.70
CA ILE A 294 -18.70 4.78 7.23
C ILE A 294 -18.99 6.21 7.71
N HIS A 295 -20.21 6.72 7.46
CA HIS A 295 -20.57 8.08 7.83
C HIS A 295 -20.53 8.35 9.33
N ASP A 296 -20.92 7.38 10.16
CA ASP A 296 -20.85 7.52 11.61
C ASP A 296 -19.40 7.64 12.09
N TRP A 297 -18.49 6.85 11.50
CA TRP A 297 -17.06 6.93 11.79
C TRP A 297 -16.41 8.21 11.24
N GLU A 298 -16.79 8.66 10.05
CA GLU A 298 -16.36 9.94 9.47
C GLU A 298 -16.77 11.11 10.36
N ALA A 299 -18.03 11.13 10.81
CA ALA A 299 -18.58 12.16 11.69
C ALA A 299 -17.88 12.16 13.06
N ALA A 300 -17.60 10.99 13.62
CA ALA A 300 -16.93 10.88 14.91
C ALA A 300 -15.48 11.39 14.86
N HIS A 301 -14.76 11.15 13.76
CA HIS A 301 -13.31 11.41 13.72
C HIS A 301 -12.88 12.56 12.80
N GLY A 302 -13.79 13.17 12.04
CA GLY A 302 -13.45 14.18 11.04
C GLY A 302 -12.55 13.61 9.93
N ILE A 303 -12.84 12.39 9.48
CA ILE A 303 -12.11 11.72 8.40
C ILE A 303 -12.99 11.57 7.17
N THR A 304 -12.39 11.13 6.06
CA THR A 304 -13.12 10.85 4.83
C THR A 304 -12.67 9.50 4.28
N LEU A 305 -13.63 8.61 4.08
CA LEU A 305 -13.44 7.28 3.51
C LEU A 305 -14.34 7.18 2.27
N PRO A 306 -13.76 7.08 1.06
CA PRO A 306 -14.55 6.92 -0.16
C PRO A 306 -15.53 5.73 -0.05
N LEU A 307 -16.76 5.91 -0.52
CA LEU A 307 -17.70 4.79 -0.50
C LEU A 307 -17.21 3.68 -1.45
N PRO A 308 -17.08 2.43 -0.98
CA PRO A 308 -16.70 1.32 -1.84
C PRO A 308 -17.82 1.00 -2.83
N GLU A 309 -17.47 0.37 -3.95
CA GLU A 309 -18.37 0.15 -5.09
C GLU A 309 -19.66 -0.59 -4.69
N HIS A 310 -19.57 -1.62 -3.83
CA HIS A 310 -20.75 -2.36 -3.35
C HIS A 310 -21.71 -1.49 -2.54
N ALA A 311 -21.18 -0.49 -1.83
CA ALA A 311 -21.95 0.44 -1.02
C ALA A 311 -22.65 1.52 -1.86
N LEU A 312 -22.11 1.82 -3.06
CA LEU A 312 -22.76 2.71 -4.03
C LEU A 312 -23.95 2.03 -4.71
N LEU A 313 -23.80 0.75 -5.09
CA LEU A 313 -24.84 -0.01 -5.80
C LEU A 313 -26.04 -0.40 -4.91
N GLY A 314 -25.83 -0.50 -3.58
CA GLY A 314 -26.90 -0.83 -2.62
C GLY A 314 -27.88 0.31 -2.32
N GLY A 315 -27.58 1.55 -2.75
CA GLY A 315 -28.39 2.75 -2.47
C GLY A 315 -29.57 2.98 -3.42
N ASP A 316 -29.57 2.38 -4.61
CA ASP A 316 -30.53 2.69 -5.69
C ASP A 316 -31.67 1.64 -5.85
N ALA A 317 -31.76 0.63 -4.98
CA ALA A 317 -32.82 -0.39 -5.05
C ALA A 317 -34.14 -0.01 -4.36
N VAL A 318 -34.25 1.21 -3.80
CA VAL A 318 -35.49 1.69 -3.16
C VAL A 318 -35.82 3.07 -3.69
N LEU A 319 -36.33 3.17 -4.92
CA LEU A 319 -37.25 4.22 -5.41
C LEU A 319 -37.61 3.97 -6.89
N ALA A 320 -38.31 2.86 -7.15
CA ALA A 320 -39.17 2.72 -8.32
C ALA A 320 -40.39 1.89 -7.91
N GLY A 321 -41.20 2.45 -7.00
CA GLY A 321 -42.55 1.96 -6.79
C GLY A 321 -43.34 2.16 -8.08
N GLU A 322 -43.74 1.07 -8.71
CA GLU A 322 -44.70 1.09 -9.81
C GLU A 322 -46.00 1.78 -9.33
N PRO A 323 -46.52 2.80 -10.04
CA PRO A 323 -47.87 3.25 -9.81
C PRO A 323 -48.82 2.17 -10.32
N GLY A 324 -49.60 1.62 -9.38
CA GLY A 324 -50.56 0.54 -9.62
C GLY A 324 -51.54 0.85 -10.76
N THR A 325 -51.77 -0.16 -11.58
CA THR A 325 -52.90 -0.26 -12.48
C THR A 325 -54.15 -0.60 -11.67
N GLY A 326 -54.90 0.44 -11.28
CA GLY A 326 -56.25 0.34 -10.76
C GLY A 326 -57.28 0.52 -11.88
N ALA A 327 -58.28 -0.35 -11.88
CA ALA A 327 -59.36 -0.53 -12.84
C ALA A 327 -60.22 0.71 -13.17
#